data_AF-A0A533RHZ3-F1
#
_entry.id   AF-A0A533RHZ3-F1
#
_cell.length_a   1.000
_cell.length_b   1.000
_cell.length_c   1.000
_cell.angle_alpha   90.00
_cell.angle_beta   90.00
_cell.angle_gamma   90.00
#
_symmetry.space_group_name_H-M   'P 1'
#
loop_
_entity.id
_entity.type
_entity.pdbx_description
1 polymer ?
#
loop_
_entity_poly.entity_id
_entity_poly.type
_entity_poly.pdbx_seq_one_letter_code
_entity_poly.pdbx_strand_id
1 'polypeptide(L)'
;SGSNHADALSVGPAAYAQVIPVLLCRPDGLGDDALEAIDWLDASAVHIVGGEAAVPDGVESEVPWADWDRVAGADRYETAALFADMAEMMEWSDGSKVGIASGVSFADGLAGGAAMGSRGGILLLSAPDALPEATAFALMMRAGSITSVEVFGGLRALSPEVEAGVAEMLSGGGGGF
;
A
#
# COMPACT_ATOMS: atom_id res chain seq x y z
N SER A 1 -9.76 -5.23 -4.98
CA SER A 1 -11.15 -5.15 -5.53
C SER A 1 -11.82 -3.83 -5.13
N GLY A 2 -12.77 -3.36 -5.94
CA GLY A 2 -13.68 -2.25 -5.59
C GLY A 2 -14.61 -2.52 -4.39
N SER A 3 -14.58 -3.71 -3.78
CA SER A 3 -15.28 -4.05 -2.53
C SER A 3 -14.33 -4.27 -1.33
N ASN A 4 -13.04 -4.55 -1.57
CA ASN A 4 -12.01 -4.71 -0.54
C ASN A 4 -10.87 -3.72 -0.83
N HIS A 5 -11.02 -2.52 -0.29
CA HIS A 5 -10.32 -1.34 -0.77
C HIS A 5 -8.92 -1.13 -0.20
N ALA A 6 -8.53 -1.88 0.84
CA ALA A 6 -7.30 -1.65 1.58
C ALA A 6 -6.05 -1.75 0.69
N ASP A 7 -6.06 -2.68 -0.27
CA ASP A 7 -4.96 -2.85 -1.22
C ASP A 7 -4.79 -1.63 -2.13
N ALA A 8 -5.90 -1.02 -2.58
CA ALA A 8 -5.86 0.20 -3.38
C ALA A 8 -5.33 1.42 -2.59
N LEU A 9 -5.48 1.43 -1.26
CA LEU A 9 -5.01 2.53 -0.41
C LEU A 9 -3.48 2.54 -0.30
N SER A 10 -2.87 1.37 -0.12
CA SER A 10 -1.40 1.25 -0.01
C SER A 10 -0.69 1.47 -1.35
N VAL A 11 -1.38 1.28 -2.47
CA VAL A 11 -0.84 1.47 -3.84
C VAL A 11 -0.78 2.93 -4.25
N GLY A 12 -1.73 3.73 -3.75
CA GLY A 12 -1.90 5.15 -4.10
C GLY A 12 -0.62 5.99 -4.11
N PRO A 13 0.29 5.87 -3.12
CA PRO A 13 1.50 6.67 -3.09
C PRO A 13 2.43 6.43 -4.27
N ALA A 14 2.75 5.16 -4.54
CA ALA A 14 3.67 4.81 -5.62
C ALA A 14 3.03 5.04 -6.99
N ALA A 15 1.72 4.76 -7.10
CA ALA A 15 0.93 5.07 -8.27
C ALA A 15 0.97 6.57 -8.63
N TYR A 16 0.82 7.46 -7.64
CA TYR A 16 0.94 8.89 -7.85
C TYR A 16 2.37 9.30 -8.27
N ALA A 17 3.40 8.78 -7.60
CA ALA A 17 4.79 9.13 -7.87
C ALA A 17 5.21 8.80 -9.31
N GLN A 18 4.68 7.71 -9.86
CA GLN A 18 5.00 7.21 -11.19
C GLN A 18 3.95 7.58 -12.26
N VAL A 19 2.88 8.28 -11.88
CA VAL A 19 1.73 8.56 -12.76
C VAL A 19 1.11 7.27 -13.30
N ILE A 20 1.13 6.21 -12.49
CA ILE A 20 0.50 4.92 -12.79
C ILE A 20 -0.96 4.99 -12.33
N PRO A 21 -1.96 4.78 -13.21
CA PRO A 21 -3.35 4.78 -12.81
C PRO A 21 -3.71 3.57 -11.95
N VAL A 22 -4.47 3.80 -10.87
CA VAL A 22 -5.07 2.72 -10.06
C VAL A 22 -6.43 2.39 -10.61
N LEU A 23 -6.60 1.15 -11.08
CA LEU A 23 -7.87 0.63 -11.58
C LEU A 23 -8.47 -0.36 -10.59
N LEU A 24 -9.80 -0.41 -10.50
CA LEU A 24 -10.51 -1.29 -9.59
C LEU A 24 -10.94 -2.57 -10.30
N CYS A 25 -10.49 -3.72 -9.81
CA CYS A 25 -10.99 -5.02 -10.25
C CYS A 25 -12.34 -5.34 -9.58
N ARG A 26 -13.26 -5.92 -10.36
CA ARG A 26 -14.53 -6.48 -9.87
C ARG A 26 -14.32 -7.92 -9.37
N PRO A 27 -15.26 -8.48 -8.59
CA PRO A 27 -15.16 -9.87 -8.11
C PRO A 27 -15.19 -10.93 -9.23
N ASP A 28 -15.59 -10.56 -10.44
CA ASP A 28 -15.72 -11.41 -11.62
C ASP A 28 -14.71 -11.10 -12.75
N GLY A 29 -13.77 -10.16 -12.52
CA GLY A 29 -12.74 -9.78 -13.50
C GLY A 29 -12.45 -8.28 -13.52
N LEU A 30 -11.66 -7.80 -14.49
CA LEU A 30 -11.42 -6.36 -14.68
C LEU A 30 -12.71 -5.65 -15.13
N GLY A 31 -13.44 -6.30 -16.04
CA GLY A 31 -14.59 -5.74 -16.72
C GLY A 31 -14.21 -4.69 -17.77
N ASP A 32 -15.16 -4.37 -18.65
CA ASP A 32 -14.91 -3.59 -19.87
C ASP A 32 -14.28 -2.22 -19.57
N ASP A 33 -14.78 -1.49 -18.56
CA ASP A 33 -14.26 -0.15 -18.21
C ASP A 33 -12.76 -0.16 -17.88
N ALA A 34 -12.28 -1.20 -17.18
CA ALA A 34 -10.89 -1.31 -16.78
C ALA A 34 -10.01 -1.76 -17.97
N LEU A 35 -10.50 -2.69 -18.80
CA LEU A 35 -9.81 -3.11 -20.01
C LEU A 35 -9.67 -1.96 -21.02
N GLU A 36 -10.73 -1.17 -21.23
CA GLU A 36 -10.68 0.03 -22.06
C GLU A 36 -9.68 1.06 -21.53
N ALA A 37 -9.62 1.26 -20.21
CA ALA A 37 -8.63 2.15 -19.61
C ALA A 37 -7.20 1.64 -19.82
N ILE A 38 -6.95 0.34 -19.63
CA ILE A 38 -5.63 -0.29 -19.84
C ILE A 38 -5.17 -0.14 -21.30
N ASP A 39 -6.07 -0.40 -22.25
CA ASP A 39 -5.80 -0.24 -23.69
C ASP A 39 -5.56 1.23 -24.05
N TRP A 40 -6.39 2.15 -23.54
CA TRP A 40 -6.23 3.59 -23.78
C TRP A 40 -4.91 4.15 -23.23
N LEU A 41 -4.41 3.58 -22.14
CA LEU A 41 -3.12 3.93 -21.54
C LEU A 41 -1.93 3.32 -22.28
N ASP A 42 -2.14 2.43 -23.24
CA ASP A 42 -1.10 1.64 -23.91
C ASP A 42 -0.20 0.93 -22.89
N ALA A 43 -0.81 0.38 -21.84
CA ALA A 43 -0.07 -0.18 -20.71
C ALA A 43 0.62 -1.50 -21.11
N SER A 44 1.94 -1.51 -20.99
CA SER A 44 2.78 -2.70 -21.23
C SER A 44 3.05 -3.52 -19.96
N ALA A 45 2.72 -2.98 -18.78
CA ALA A 45 2.89 -3.64 -17.49
C ALA A 45 1.66 -3.42 -16.59
N VAL A 46 1.24 -4.45 -15.86
CA VAL A 46 0.11 -4.43 -14.93
C VAL A 46 0.54 -5.02 -13.59
N HIS A 47 0.48 -4.21 -12.53
CA HIS A 47 0.75 -4.65 -11.16
C HIS A 47 -0.56 -5.02 -10.46
N ILE A 48 -0.76 -6.31 -10.19
CA ILE A 48 -1.95 -6.82 -9.51
C ILE A 48 -1.71 -6.79 -8.01
N VAL A 49 -2.46 -5.98 -7.28
CA VAL A 49 -2.29 -5.84 -5.82
C VAL A 49 -3.51 -6.39 -5.09
N GLY A 50 -3.26 -7.40 -4.25
CA GLY A 50 -4.27 -8.16 -3.53
C GLY A 50 -4.31 -9.64 -3.93
N GLY A 51 -4.61 -10.50 -2.95
CA GLY A 51 -4.81 -11.93 -3.17
C GLY A 51 -6.11 -12.25 -3.92
N GLU A 52 -6.33 -13.52 -4.21
CA GLU A 52 -7.50 -14.04 -4.96
C GLU A 52 -8.86 -13.55 -4.46
N ALA A 53 -9.00 -13.39 -3.13
CA ALA A 53 -10.24 -12.89 -2.53
C ALA A 53 -10.53 -11.41 -2.87
N ALA A 54 -9.51 -10.65 -3.25
CA ALA A 54 -9.58 -9.23 -3.61
C ALA A 54 -9.38 -8.98 -5.11
N VAL A 55 -8.64 -9.82 -5.82
CA VAL A 55 -8.52 -9.79 -7.27
C VAL A 55 -8.52 -11.24 -7.74
N PRO A 56 -9.58 -11.71 -8.42
CA PRO A 56 -9.70 -13.12 -8.79
C PRO A 56 -8.48 -13.63 -9.54
N ASP A 57 -8.22 -14.93 -9.41
CA ASP A 57 -7.28 -15.64 -10.28
C ASP A 57 -7.79 -15.65 -11.73
N GLY A 58 -6.86 -15.62 -12.67
CA GLY A 58 -7.15 -15.60 -14.10
C GLY A 58 -7.34 -14.19 -14.68
N VAL A 59 -7.36 -13.15 -13.85
CA VAL A 59 -7.52 -11.76 -14.34
C VAL A 59 -6.36 -11.33 -15.24
N GLU A 60 -5.16 -11.85 -14.97
CA GLU A 60 -3.96 -11.66 -15.79
C GLU A 60 -4.14 -12.16 -17.23
N SER A 61 -5.03 -13.15 -17.44
CA SER A 61 -5.34 -13.67 -18.77
C SER A 61 -6.23 -12.72 -19.59
N GLU A 62 -6.87 -11.74 -18.95
CA GLU A 62 -7.64 -10.69 -19.63
C GLU A 62 -6.72 -9.60 -20.25
N VAL A 63 -5.45 -9.55 -19.85
CA VAL A 63 -4.43 -8.62 -20.35
C VAL A 63 -3.20 -9.35 -20.92
N PRO A 64 -3.38 -10.29 -21.88
CA PRO A 64 -2.31 -11.18 -22.34
C PRO A 64 -1.15 -10.47 -23.08
N TRP A 65 -1.30 -9.18 -23.38
CA TRP A 65 -0.28 -8.36 -24.04
C TRP A 65 0.63 -7.63 -23.05
N ALA A 66 0.27 -7.57 -21.77
CA ALA A 66 1.03 -6.87 -20.74
C ALA A 66 1.83 -7.86 -19.89
N ASP A 67 3.03 -7.47 -19.49
CA ASP A 67 3.73 -8.14 -18.39
C ASP A 67 2.95 -7.89 -17.09
N TRP A 68 2.92 -8.87 -16.20
CA TRP A 68 2.23 -8.73 -14.92
C TRP A 68 2.97 -9.38 -13.78
N ASP A 69 2.77 -8.83 -12.59
CA ASP A 69 3.13 -9.41 -11.31
C ASP A 69 1.96 -9.29 -10.34
N ARG A 70 2.01 -10.09 -9.26
CA ARG A 70 1.01 -10.05 -8.20
C ARG A 70 1.68 -9.84 -6.84
N VAL A 71 1.26 -8.79 -6.14
CA VAL A 71 1.65 -8.50 -4.77
C VAL A 71 0.48 -8.82 -3.84
N ALA A 72 0.62 -9.88 -3.05
CA ALA A 72 -0.41 -10.34 -2.14
C ALA A 72 0.20 -10.96 -0.87
N GLY A 73 -0.24 -10.49 0.29
CA GLY A 73 0.02 -11.11 1.59
C GLY A 73 -1.19 -11.90 2.10
N ALA A 74 -1.04 -12.53 3.27
CA ALA A 74 -2.11 -13.23 3.97
C ALA A 74 -3.25 -12.30 4.40
N ASP A 75 -2.94 -11.02 4.60
CA ASP A 75 -3.93 -9.98 4.89
C ASP A 75 -3.55 -8.63 4.26
N ARG A 76 -4.36 -7.61 4.56
CA ARG A 76 -4.18 -6.24 4.04
C ARG A 76 -2.92 -5.54 4.57
N TYR A 77 -2.47 -5.91 5.76
CA TYR A 77 -1.31 -5.30 6.40
C TYR A 77 -0.03 -5.85 5.76
N GLU A 78 0.03 -7.16 5.55
CA GLU A 78 1.12 -7.81 4.83
C GLU A 78 1.16 -7.40 3.35
N THR A 79 0.00 -7.30 2.69
CA THR A 79 -0.06 -6.81 1.29
C THR A 79 0.49 -5.37 1.18
N ALA A 80 0.15 -4.49 2.12
CA ALA A 80 0.68 -3.13 2.15
C ALA A 80 2.20 -3.08 2.39
N ALA A 81 2.72 -3.94 3.27
CA ALA A 81 4.17 -4.07 3.52
C ALA A 81 4.92 -4.57 2.28
N LEU A 82 4.42 -5.63 1.63
CA LEU A 82 5.01 -6.17 0.40
C LEU A 82 4.96 -5.16 -0.74
N PHE A 83 3.88 -4.39 -0.85
CA PHE A 83 3.80 -3.33 -1.85
C PHE A 83 4.80 -2.20 -1.58
N ALA A 84 5.02 -1.84 -0.31
CA ALA A 84 6.06 -0.87 0.05
C ALA A 84 7.46 -1.38 -0.31
N ASP A 85 7.76 -2.66 -0.07
CA ASP A 85 9.03 -3.28 -0.48
C ASP A 85 9.20 -3.26 -2.01
N MET A 86 8.14 -3.56 -2.77
CA MET A 86 8.15 -3.45 -4.23
C MET A 86 8.39 -2.02 -4.69
N ALA A 87 7.70 -1.04 -4.10
CA ALA A 87 7.87 0.38 -4.45
C ALA A 87 9.31 0.87 -4.24
N GLU A 88 10.01 0.35 -3.23
CA GLU A 88 11.43 0.62 -3.04
C GLU A 88 12.32 -0.09 -4.05
N MET A 89 12.05 -1.38 -4.33
CA MET A 89 12.80 -2.14 -5.32
C MET A 89 12.72 -1.52 -6.72
N MET A 90 11.55 -0.96 -7.06
CA MET A 90 11.29 -0.28 -8.34
C MET A 90 11.74 1.19 -8.34
N GLU A 91 12.36 1.68 -7.26
CA GLU A 91 12.79 3.08 -7.09
C GLU A 91 11.64 4.10 -7.19
N TRP A 92 10.40 3.66 -6.89
CA TRP A 92 9.22 4.53 -6.84
C TRP A 92 9.14 5.34 -5.55
N SER A 93 9.77 4.83 -4.49
CA SER A 93 10.01 5.50 -3.21
C SER A 93 11.39 5.11 -2.69
N ASP A 94 12.02 5.97 -1.90
CA ASP A 94 13.24 5.64 -1.17
C ASP A 94 12.99 5.06 0.23
N GLY A 95 11.71 4.83 0.58
CA GLY A 95 11.29 4.28 1.87
C GLY A 95 11.49 5.23 3.07
N SER A 96 12.00 6.44 2.84
CA SER A 96 12.37 7.36 3.92
C SER A 96 11.19 8.10 4.53
N LYS A 97 10.04 8.14 3.85
CA LYS A 97 8.81 8.79 4.33
C LYS A 97 7.71 7.75 4.40
N VAL A 98 7.21 7.51 5.61
CA VAL A 98 6.24 6.45 5.87
C VAL A 98 4.94 7.04 6.39
N GLY A 99 3.85 6.78 5.69
CA GLY A 99 2.51 6.99 6.19
C GLY A 99 1.99 5.74 6.90
N ILE A 100 1.25 5.91 7.98
CA ILE A 100 0.52 4.82 8.63
C ILE A 100 -0.95 5.21 8.67
N ALA A 101 -1.80 4.43 8.02
CA ALA A 101 -3.25 4.62 8.05
C ALA A 101 -3.96 3.43 8.68
N SER A 102 -5.20 3.67 9.14
CA SER A 102 -6.06 2.58 9.60
C SER A 102 -6.45 1.67 8.44
N GLY A 103 -6.13 0.38 8.54
CA GLY A 103 -6.50 -0.62 7.53
C GLY A 103 -7.99 -0.96 7.51
N VAL A 104 -8.79 -0.44 8.45
CA VAL A 104 -10.25 -0.64 8.52
C VAL A 104 -11.06 0.57 8.06
N SER A 105 -10.47 1.77 8.10
CA SER A 105 -11.12 3.02 7.69
C SER A 105 -10.71 3.40 6.27
N PHE A 106 -11.58 3.12 5.30
CA PHE A 106 -11.30 3.37 3.88
C PHE A 106 -10.98 4.84 3.56
N ALA A 107 -11.64 5.79 4.25
CA ALA A 107 -11.42 7.21 4.02
C ALA A 107 -10.00 7.67 4.43
N ASP A 108 -9.46 7.10 5.51
CA ASP A 108 -8.15 7.49 6.05
C ASP A 108 -7.01 6.98 5.16
N GLY A 109 -7.11 5.76 4.64
CA GLY A 109 -6.12 5.25 3.69
C GLY A 109 -6.19 5.93 2.32
N LEU A 110 -7.35 6.44 1.88
CA LEU A 110 -7.45 7.18 0.61
C LEU A 110 -6.78 8.55 0.70
N ALA A 111 -7.03 9.28 1.79
CA ALA A 111 -6.38 10.56 2.06
C ALA A 111 -4.87 10.38 2.33
N GLY A 112 -4.50 9.36 3.11
CA GLY A 112 -3.10 9.02 3.39
C GLY A 112 -2.34 8.59 2.14
N GLY A 113 -2.96 7.80 1.26
CA GLY A 113 -2.37 7.37 -0.01
C GLY A 113 -2.01 8.54 -0.92
N ALA A 114 -2.95 9.47 -1.11
CA ALA A 114 -2.70 10.68 -1.91
C ALA A 114 -1.62 11.59 -1.27
N ALA A 115 -1.66 11.76 0.06
CA ALA A 115 -0.69 12.57 0.79
C ALA A 115 0.74 12.00 0.66
N MET A 116 0.92 10.70 0.87
CA MET A 116 2.22 10.04 0.77
C MET A 116 2.72 10.01 -0.67
N GLY A 117 1.82 9.86 -1.66
CA GLY A 117 2.19 9.92 -3.07
C GLY A 117 2.79 11.25 -3.48
N SER A 118 2.20 12.37 -3.03
CA SER A 118 2.75 13.71 -3.30
C SER A 118 4.15 13.94 -2.69
N ARG A 119 4.57 13.09 -1.74
CA ARG A 119 5.84 13.19 -1.01
C ARG A 119 6.87 12.16 -1.45
N GLY A 120 6.51 11.25 -2.36
CA GLY A 120 7.34 10.12 -2.76
C GLY A 120 7.55 9.09 -1.64
N GLY A 121 6.61 9.00 -0.70
CA GLY A 121 6.68 8.05 0.41
C GLY A 121 5.79 6.82 0.20
N ILE A 122 5.83 5.91 1.17
CA ILE A 122 5.01 4.69 1.21
C ILE A 122 3.86 4.83 2.20
N LEU A 123 2.80 4.03 2.04
CA LEU A 123 1.71 3.94 3.01
C LEU A 123 1.60 2.50 3.52
N LEU A 124 1.84 2.34 4.82
CA LEU A 124 1.58 1.11 5.55
C LEU A 124 0.20 1.19 6.24
N LEU A 125 -0.35 0.03 6.57
CA LEU A 125 -1.64 -0.08 7.25
C LEU A 125 -1.46 -0.60 8.67
N SER A 126 -2.30 -0.17 9.61
CA SER A 126 -2.35 -0.69 10.97
C SER A 126 -3.78 -1.09 11.36
N ALA A 127 -3.93 -2.03 12.29
CA ALA A 127 -5.20 -2.19 12.99
C ALA A 127 -5.41 -1.00 13.97
N PRO A 128 -6.66 -0.68 14.33
CA PRO A 128 -6.95 0.47 15.19
C PRO A 128 -6.29 0.40 16.57
N ASP A 129 -6.23 -0.79 17.14
CA ASP A 129 -5.89 -1.06 18.54
C ASP A 129 -4.53 -1.75 18.71
N ALA A 130 -3.92 -2.24 17.63
CA ALA A 130 -2.61 -2.86 17.66
C ALA A 130 -1.87 -2.69 16.33
N LEU A 131 -0.54 -2.51 16.41
CA LEU A 131 0.31 -2.49 15.23
C LEU A 131 0.50 -3.95 14.76
N PRO A 132 0.08 -4.31 13.53
CA PRO A 132 0.28 -5.66 13.01
C PRO A 132 1.77 -5.98 12.85
N GLU A 133 2.13 -7.26 12.99
CA GLU A 133 3.53 -7.72 12.90
C GLU A 133 4.18 -7.34 11.57
N ALA A 134 3.46 -7.50 10.45
CA ALA A 134 3.95 -7.11 9.13
C ALA A 134 4.30 -5.62 9.05
N THR A 135 3.49 -4.76 9.66
CA THR A 135 3.71 -3.31 9.69
C THR A 135 4.88 -2.93 10.58
N ALA A 136 4.97 -3.54 11.77
CA ALA A 136 6.10 -3.36 12.68
C ALA A 136 7.42 -3.79 12.04
N PHE A 137 7.43 -4.95 11.37
CA PHE A 137 8.60 -5.45 10.65
C PHE A 137 9.01 -4.53 9.51
N ALA A 138 8.05 -4.06 8.70
CA ALA A 138 8.32 -3.12 7.61
C ALA A 138 8.94 -1.81 8.10
N LEU A 139 8.47 -1.28 9.24
CA LEU A 139 9.06 -0.10 9.90
C LEU A 139 10.47 -0.39 10.41
N MET A 140 10.67 -1.52 11.08
CA MET A 140 11.98 -1.92 11.63
C MET A 140 13.03 -2.04 10.52
N MET A 141 12.69 -2.66 9.39
CA MET A 141 13.59 -2.81 8.24
C MET A 141 14.04 -1.46 7.64
N ARG A 142 13.25 -0.40 7.85
CA ARG A 142 13.49 0.95 7.33
C ARG A 142 13.96 1.94 8.39
N ALA A 143 14.05 1.54 9.65
CA ALA A 143 14.25 2.46 10.77
C ALA A 143 15.47 3.38 10.60
N GLY A 144 16.55 2.89 9.96
CA GLY A 144 17.76 3.68 9.69
C GLY A 144 17.65 4.69 8.54
N SER A 145 16.67 4.55 7.64
CA SER A 145 16.44 5.46 6.50
C SER A 145 15.24 6.38 6.68
N ILE A 146 14.35 6.10 7.64
CA ILE A 146 13.16 6.90 7.90
C ILE A 146 13.54 8.32 8.37
N THR A 147 13.06 9.32 7.64
CA THR A 147 13.20 10.75 7.94
C THR A 147 11.89 11.36 8.46
N SER A 148 10.74 10.76 8.14
CA SER A 148 9.44 11.21 8.63
C SER A 148 8.43 10.07 8.69
N VAL A 149 7.63 10.04 9.75
CA VAL A 149 6.43 9.20 9.84
C VAL A 149 5.20 10.07 10.07
N GLU A 150 4.17 9.86 9.27
CA GLU A 150 2.89 10.55 9.34
C GLU A 150 1.78 9.54 9.64
N VAL A 151 0.99 9.79 10.68
CA VAL A 151 -0.15 8.95 11.05
C VAL A 151 -1.42 9.58 10.48
N PHE A 152 -2.16 8.81 9.68
CA PHE A 152 -3.37 9.24 9.00
C PHE A 152 -4.61 8.61 9.63
N GLY A 153 -5.50 9.49 10.11
CA GLY A 153 -6.72 9.15 10.83
C GLY A 153 -6.75 9.83 12.19
N GLY A 154 -7.94 10.20 12.69
CA GLY A 154 -8.07 10.74 14.05
C GLY A 154 -7.83 9.65 15.12
N LEU A 155 -7.81 10.03 16.40
CA LEU A 155 -7.68 9.11 17.57
C LEU A 155 -8.72 7.95 17.61
N ARG A 156 -9.74 7.98 16.73
CA ARG A 156 -10.73 6.91 16.56
C ARG A 156 -10.32 5.87 15.51
N ALA A 157 -9.37 6.20 14.65
CA ALA A 157 -8.87 5.37 13.57
C ALA A 157 -7.64 4.56 14.00
N LEU A 158 -6.78 5.16 14.82
CA LEU A 158 -5.62 4.54 15.47
C LEU A 158 -5.55 4.99 16.93
N SER A 159 -5.24 4.05 17.82
CA SER A 159 -5.14 4.26 19.26
C SER A 159 -3.83 4.94 19.65
N PRO A 160 -3.79 5.66 20.79
CA PRO A 160 -2.54 6.21 21.33
C PRO A 160 -1.44 5.16 21.52
N GLU A 161 -1.80 3.91 21.78
CA GLU A 161 -0.87 2.80 21.91
C GLU A 161 -0.16 2.47 20.59
N VAL A 162 -0.87 2.54 19.46
CA VAL A 162 -0.26 2.39 18.13
C VAL A 162 0.70 3.55 17.84
N GLU A 163 0.27 4.78 18.11
CA GLU A 163 1.12 5.97 17.93
C GLU A 163 2.40 5.88 18.79
N ALA A 164 2.26 5.47 20.05
CA ALA A 164 3.39 5.29 20.96
C ALA A 164 4.34 4.18 20.49
N GLY A 165 3.82 3.04 20.03
CA GLY A 165 4.64 1.93 19.51
C GLY A 165 5.45 2.33 18.27
N VAL A 166 4.85 3.09 17.36
CA VAL A 166 5.55 3.65 16.20
C VAL A 166 6.64 4.62 16.65
N ALA A 167 6.33 5.54 17.57
CA ALA A 167 7.30 6.50 18.09
C ALA A 167 8.49 5.82 18.79
N GLU A 168 8.23 4.76 19.56
CA GLU A 168 9.26 3.98 20.24
C GLU A 168 10.23 3.34 19.23
N MET A 169 9.71 2.67 18.20
CA MET A 169 10.54 2.04 17.14
C MET A 169 11.45 3.05 16.44
N LEU A 170 10.97 4.26 16.19
CA LEU A 170 11.74 5.32 15.54
C LEU A 170 12.77 5.95 16.48
N SER A 171 12.46 6.05 17.78
CA SER A 171 13.38 6.57 18.79
C SER A 171 14.49 5.58 19.18
N GLY A 172 14.21 4.27 19.07
CA GLY A 172 15.13 3.17 19.36
C GLY A 172 16.19 2.95 18.28
N GLY A 173 15.99 3.45 17.06
CA GLY A 173 16.96 3.40 15.95
C GLY A 173 18.27 4.18 16.20
N GLY A 174 18.39 4.87 17.33
CA GLY A 174 19.60 5.57 17.77
C GLY A 174 20.53 4.77 18.71
N GLY A 175 20.20 3.53 19.09
CA GLY A 175 21.01 2.76 20.03
C GLY A 175 20.77 1.26 19.90
N GLY A 176 21.81 0.52 19.54
CA GLY A 176 21.69 -0.83 18.99
C GLY A 176 21.20 -1.92 19.94
N PHE A 177 20.76 -3.02 19.30
CA PHE A 177 21.20 -4.39 19.55
C PHE A 177 21.25 -5.14 18.22
#